data_AF-A0A938SQK7-F1
#
_entry.id   AF-A0A938SQK7-F1
#
_cell.length_a   1.000
_cell.length_b   1.000
_cell.length_c   1.000
_cell.angle_alpha   90.00
_cell.angle_beta   90.00
_cell.angle_gamma   90.00
#
_symmetry.space_group_name_H-M   'P 1'
#
loop_
_entity.id
_entity.type
_entity.pdbx_description
1 polymer ?
#
loop_
_entity_poly.entity_id
_entity_poly.type
_entity_poly.pdbx_seq_one_letter_code
_entity_poly.pdbx_strand_id
1 'polypeptide(L)'
;MCGSEKLCWSYAPAFRLLALVSVACVMHARTAVAGGIPKNLAVGAKVTASSQYSEAYSAAQAIDDSVPSEYHAAGSDWAVLGTQDGWFDLEWEQPVEVAQLVYYARATSPLLEVFKDYVVYVNGEPEPAVRGTLEHRRGPQRITIPKQPVRRVRIEFLSSHPGALNPGAAEIAAYSARLSDAELDALSIPPDERTLESIALRQRLNKGEFGFRDILLVRRQPLDISHVYVYHVEGYRPGGGLYVFTPDEEGGQLKCLFDAGQGMITTADLSYDGSEIVFALRRGGHVASNPMAHIEDISRYDDETWNYQIFRI
;
A
#
# COMPACT_ATOMS: atom_id res chain seq x y z
N MET A 1 -69.40 -30.31 59.43
CA MET A 1 -68.42 -30.36 58.33
C MET A 1 -67.30 -29.38 58.70
N CYS A 2 -66.38 -29.72 59.62
CA CYS A 2 -65.14 -30.51 59.43
C CYS A 2 -64.26 -29.91 58.31
N GLY A 3 -63.05 -29.37 58.48
CA GLY A 3 -62.12 -29.13 59.61
C GLY A 3 -60.96 -28.25 59.05
N SER A 4 -60.55 -27.17 59.71
CA SER A 4 -59.32 -26.99 60.52
C SER A 4 -57.99 -27.53 59.97
N GLU A 5 -56.98 -26.65 59.83
CA GLU A 5 -55.59 -26.72 60.36
C GLU A 5 -54.67 -25.77 59.57
N LYS A 6 -54.19 -24.64 60.13
CA LYS A 6 -53.04 -24.40 61.04
C LYS A 6 -51.65 -24.36 60.35
N LEU A 7 -51.08 -23.13 60.38
CA LEU A 7 -49.69 -22.71 60.60
C LEU A 7 -48.50 -23.50 60.00
N CYS A 8 -47.60 -22.79 59.30
CA CYS A 8 -46.23 -22.60 59.80
C CYS A 8 -45.44 -21.47 59.09
N TRP A 9 -44.96 -20.52 59.91
CA TRP A 9 -43.67 -19.81 59.89
C TRP A 9 -42.80 -19.84 58.61
N SER A 10 -42.39 -18.68 58.10
CA SER A 10 -41.14 -18.01 58.54
C SER A 10 -40.74 -16.87 57.60
N TYR A 11 -40.28 -15.78 58.19
CA TYR A 11 -39.63 -14.64 57.54
C TYR A 11 -38.27 -15.05 56.96
N ALA A 12 -38.02 -14.68 55.70
CA ALA A 12 -36.68 -14.35 55.21
C ALA A 12 -36.82 -13.40 53.99
N PRO A 13 -36.38 -12.14 54.07
CA PRO A 13 -36.25 -11.32 52.88
C PRO A 13 -35.07 -11.85 52.05
N ALA A 14 -35.35 -12.25 50.81
CA ALA A 14 -34.34 -12.60 49.83
C ALA A 14 -33.43 -11.38 49.57
N PHE A 15 -32.17 -11.49 49.97
CA PHE A 15 -31.09 -10.63 49.48
C PHE A 15 -31.00 -10.84 47.96
N ARG A 16 -31.56 -9.92 47.18
CA ARG A 16 -31.24 -9.79 45.76
C ARG A 16 -29.85 -9.19 45.66
N LEU A 17 -28.86 -10.06 45.46
CA LEU A 17 -27.52 -9.68 45.05
C LEU A 17 -27.62 -9.08 43.64
N LEU A 18 -27.67 -7.75 43.54
CA LEU A 18 -27.42 -7.04 42.29
C LEU A 18 -25.91 -7.10 42.03
N ALA A 19 -25.48 -8.12 41.29
CA ALA A 19 -24.16 -8.15 40.69
C ALA A 19 -24.12 -7.09 39.57
N LEU A 20 -23.76 -5.86 39.92
CA LEU A 20 -23.36 -4.85 38.94
C LEU A 20 -21.97 -5.24 38.44
N VAL A 21 -21.96 -5.94 37.30
CA VAL A 21 -20.78 -6.18 36.48
C VAL A 21 -20.22 -4.81 36.10
N SER A 22 -19.18 -4.39 36.81
CA SER A 22 -18.38 -3.24 36.43
C SER A 22 -17.61 -3.64 35.17
N VAL A 23 -18.08 -3.16 34.01
CA VAL A 23 -17.27 -3.19 32.79
C VAL A 23 -16.08 -2.28 33.05
N ALA A 24 -14.97 -2.88 33.48
CA ALA A 24 -13.69 -2.23 33.46
C ALA A 24 -13.37 -1.94 31.99
N CYS A 25 -13.63 -0.71 31.54
CA CYS A 25 -13.00 -0.19 30.33
C CYS A 25 -11.49 -0.27 30.58
N VAL A 26 -10.87 -1.33 30.05
CA VAL A 26 -9.43 -1.37 29.85
C VAL A 26 -9.14 -0.32 28.79
N MET A 27 -8.99 0.92 29.27
CA MET A 27 -8.31 1.99 28.55
C MET A 27 -6.93 1.43 28.25
N HIS A 28 -6.75 0.91 27.03
CA HIS A 28 -5.43 0.65 26.50
C HIS A 28 -4.78 2.01 26.36
N ALA A 29 -4.13 2.46 27.43
CA ALA A 29 -3.17 3.53 27.36
C ALA A 29 -2.16 3.06 26.30
N ARG A 30 -2.22 3.67 25.11
CA ARG A 30 -1.10 3.64 24.19
C ARG A 30 0.05 4.24 24.98
N THR A 31 0.90 3.39 25.54
CA THR A 31 2.22 3.80 26.00
C THR A 31 2.87 4.43 24.79
N ALA A 32 2.93 5.76 24.77
CA ALA A 32 3.76 6.48 23.83
C ALA A 32 5.15 5.85 23.94
N VAL A 33 5.62 5.28 22.83
CA VAL A 33 7.01 4.82 22.73
C VAL A 33 7.86 6.05 22.98
N ALA A 34 8.46 6.11 24.17
CA ALA A 34 9.37 7.18 24.56
C ALA A 34 10.70 6.93 23.83
N GLY A 35 10.74 7.31 22.57
CA GLY A 35 11.87 7.13 21.67
C GLY A 35 11.35 7.05 20.23
N GLY A 36 11.71 8.02 19.39
CA GLY A 36 11.47 7.88 17.96
C GLY A 36 12.27 6.71 17.37
N ILE A 37 11.98 6.37 16.12
CA ILE A 37 12.69 5.31 15.39
C ILE A 37 14.21 5.60 15.48
N PRO A 38 15.05 4.64 15.91
CA PRO A 38 16.50 4.80 15.94
C PRO A 38 17.03 5.27 14.59
N LYS A 39 18.09 6.07 14.59
CA LYS A 39 18.71 6.57 13.36
C LYS A 39 19.17 5.41 12.46
N ASN A 40 18.86 5.48 11.17
CA ASN A 40 19.45 4.62 10.14
C ASN A 40 20.95 4.92 10.00
N LEU A 41 21.78 3.92 10.29
CA LEU A 41 23.23 4.01 10.25
C LEU A 41 23.80 3.74 8.85
N ALA A 42 23.03 3.14 7.94
CA ALA A 42 23.48 2.81 6.59
C ALA A 42 23.84 4.05 5.76
N VAL A 43 23.13 5.16 5.98
CA VAL A 43 23.40 6.49 5.38
C VAL A 43 24.83 6.98 5.60
N GLY A 44 25.44 6.57 6.72
CA GLY A 44 26.82 6.93 7.08
C GLY A 44 27.89 5.95 6.60
N ALA A 45 27.53 4.88 5.90
CA ALA A 45 28.46 3.88 5.40
C ALA A 45 28.92 4.21 3.97
N LYS A 46 30.16 3.84 3.66
CA LYS A 46 30.59 3.60 2.29
C LYS A 46 29.95 2.30 1.82
N VAL A 47 29.29 2.33 0.67
CA VAL A 47 28.58 1.19 0.12
C VAL A 47 29.22 0.68 -1.17
N THR A 48 29.28 -0.65 -1.32
CA THR A 48 29.62 -1.32 -2.58
C THR A 48 28.73 -2.55 -2.77
N ALA A 49 28.63 -3.03 -4.01
CA ALA A 49 27.83 -4.21 -4.34
C ALA A 49 28.51 -5.06 -5.43
N SER A 50 28.02 -6.28 -5.62
CA SER A 50 28.51 -7.23 -6.64
C SER A 50 28.43 -6.66 -8.06
N SER A 51 27.32 -5.99 -8.37
CA SER A 51 27.06 -5.34 -9.64
C SER A 51 25.99 -4.26 -9.46
N GLN A 52 25.82 -3.44 -10.49
CA GLN A 52 24.74 -2.47 -10.59
C GLN A 52 24.22 -2.46 -12.03
N TYR A 53 22.90 -2.40 -12.21
CA TYR A 53 22.28 -2.42 -13.53
C TYR A 53 22.70 -1.22 -14.39
N SER A 54 22.81 -0.03 -13.78
CA SER A 54 23.40 1.17 -14.38
C SER A 54 23.84 2.16 -13.29
N GLU A 55 24.35 3.33 -13.64
CA GLU A 55 24.65 4.40 -12.68
C GLU A 55 23.42 4.85 -11.89
N ALA A 56 22.25 4.87 -12.53
CA ALA A 56 20.99 5.21 -11.89
C ALA A 56 20.53 4.13 -10.89
N TYR A 57 21.06 2.91 -10.96
CA TYR A 57 20.68 1.78 -10.10
C TYR A 57 21.85 1.33 -9.21
N SER A 58 22.63 2.30 -8.73
CA SER A 58 23.83 2.05 -7.93
C SER A 58 23.50 1.66 -6.48
N ALA A 59 24.47 1.03 -5.80
CA ALA A 59 24.30 0.63 -4.40
C ALA A 59 24.01 1.80 -3.44
N ALA A 60 24.42 3.02 -3.79
CA ALA A 60 24.17 4.23 -3.01
C ALA A 60 22.69 4.61 -2.94
N GLN A 61 21.88 4.20 -3.91
CA GLN A 61 20.43 4.46 -3.91
C GLN A 61 19.69 3.64 -2.84
N ALA A 62 20.28 2.55 -2.35
CA ALA A 62 19.63 1.68 -1.36
C ALA A 62 20.05 1.98 0.09
N ILE A 63 20.66 3.14 0.36
CA ILE A 63 21.05 3.59 1.71
C ILE A 63 20.76 5.07 1.93
N ASP A 64 19.87 5.65 1.14
CA ASP A 64 19.64 7.10 1.09
C ASP A 64 18.59 7.58 2.11
N ASP A 65 18.06 6.65 2.93
CA ASP A 65 16.99 6.87 3.90
C ASP A 65 15.64 7.27 3.26
N SER A 66 15.49 7.08 1.95
CA SER A 66 14.21 7.27 1.28
C SER A 66 13.33 6.06 1.53
N VAL A 67 12.24 6.25 2.28
CA VAL A 67 11.27 5.16 2.51
C VAL A 67 10.65 4.78 1.16
N PRO A 68 10.64 3.49 0.79
CA PRO A 68 10.02 3.03 -0.44
C PRO A 68 8.54 3.46 -0.53
N SER A 69 8.12 4.19 -1.56
CA SER A 69 6.72 4.47 -1.91
C SER A 69 6.25 3.61 -3.08
N GLU A 70 4.93 3.56 -3.28
CA GLU A 70 4.31 2.86 -4.41
C GLU A 70 4.69 3.48 -5.78
N TYR A 71 5.03 4.77 -5.79
CA TYR A 71 5.41 5.55 -6.97
C TYR A 71 6.84 6.06 -6.86
N HIS A 72 7.79 5.16 -6.68
CA HIS A 72 9.19 5.55 -6.71
C HIS A 72 9.64 5.98 -8.10
N ALA A 73 10.38 7.09 -8.15
CA ALA A 73 10.99 7.56 -9.38
C ALA A 73 12.00 6.52 -9.88
N ALA A 74 12.08 6.32 -11.21
CA ALA A 74 13.08 5.40 -11.76
C ALA A 74 14.50 5.79 -11.31
N GLY A 75 15.25 4.82 -10.79
CA GLY A 75 16.63 5.03 -10.33
C GLY A 75 16.78 5.45 -8.86
N SER A 76 15.78 5.22 -8.01
CA SER A 76 15.88 5.38 -6.55
C SER A 76 16.14 4.05 -5.81
N ASP A 77 16.58 3.02 -6.52
CA ASP A 77 16.88 1.71 -5.95
C ASP A 77 18.20 1.13 -6.50
N TRP A 78 18.77 0.17 -5.78
CA TRP A 78 19.87 -0.65 -6.28
C TRP A 78 19.31 -1.88 -6.99
N ALA A 79 19.92 -2.28 -8.11
CA ALA A 79 19.59 -3.51 -8.83
C ALA A 79 20.85 -4.20 -9.36
N VAL A 80 20.94 -5.53 -9.25
CA VAL A 80 22.03 -6.29 -9.89
C VAL A 80 21.89 -6.29 -11.41
N LEU A 81 22.99 -6.54 -12.13
CA LEU A 81 22.99 -6.60 -13.58
C LEU A 81 22.85 -8.04 -14.08
N GLY A 82 21.62 -8.45 -14.43
CA GLY A 82 21.34 -9.69 -15.15
C GLY A 82 21.61 -10.99 -14.38
N THR A 83 21.63 -10.92 -13.05
CA THR A 83 21.83 -12.08 -12.15
C THR A 83 20.69 -12.20 -11.15
N GLN A 84 20.54 -13.38 -10.53
CA GLN A 84 19.52 -13.64 -9.50
C GLN A 84 20.10 -13.73 -8.07
N ASP A 85 21.39 -13.45 -7.96
CA ASP A 85 22.18 -13.40 -6.75
C ASP A 85 23.04 -12.11 -6.75
N GLY A 86 23.63 -11.81 -5.59
CA GLY A 86 24.52 -10.66 -5.45
C GLY A 86 24.98 -10.47 -4.01
N TRP A 87 25.87 -9.50 -3.81
CA TRP A 87 26.28 -9.09 -2.47
C TRP A 87 26.21 -7.58 -2.31
N PHE A 88 26.01 -7.15 -1.07
CA PHE A 88 25.90 -5.74 -0.68
C PHE A 88 26.72 -5.50 0.58
N ASP A 89 27.64 -4.54 0.52
CA ASP A 89 28.58 -4.21 1.58
C ASP A 89 28.32 -2.81 2.12
N LEU A 90 28.22 -2.71 3.44
CA LEU A 90 28.27 -1.47 4.20
C LEU A 90 29.59 -1.43 4.97
N GLU A 91 30.37 -0.36 4.82
CA GLU A 91 31.60 -0.13 5.59
C GLU A 91 31.58 1.25 6.24
N TRP A 92 31.80 1.31 7.55
CA TRP A 92 31.90 2.56 8.31
C TRP A 92 33.36 2.90 8.63
N GLU A 93 33.69 4.19 8.65
CA GLU A 93 35.04 4.65 9.02
C GLU A 93 35.40 4.31 10.47
N GLN A 94 34.42 4.36 11.36
CA GLN A 94 34.53 3.99 12.77
C GLN A 94 33.48 2.90 13.08
N PRO A 95 33.78 1.97 14.00
CA PRO A 95 32.81 0.95 14.39
C PRO A 95 31.51 1.58 14.91
N VAL A 96 30.38 1.05 14.45
CA VAL A 96 29.03 1.43 14.91
C VAL A 96 28.34 0.21 15.51
N GLU A 97 27.51 0.43 16.53
CA GLU A 97 26.68 -0.64 17.10
C GLU A 97 25.53 -0.96 16.14
N VAL A 98 25.43 -2.22 15.69
CA VAL A 98 24.33 -2.70 14.84
C VAL A 98 23.69 -3.94 15.47
N ALA A 99 22.36 -3.98 15.48
CA ALA A 99 21.56 -5.10 15.99
C ALA A 99 20.52 -5.61 14.97
N GLN A 100 20.19 -4.80 13.96
CA GLN A 100 19.19 -5.15 12.96
C GLN A 100 19.48 -4.44 11.64
N LEU A 101 19.27 -5.15 10.54
CA LEU A 101 19.13 -4.59 9.21
C LEU A 101 17.66 -4.69 8.82
N VAL A 102 17.17 -3.74 8.02
CA VAL A 102 15.84 -3.79 7.42
C VAL A 102 16.01 -3.70 5.91
N TYR A 103 15.54 -4.73 5.22
CA TYR A 103 15.55 -4.84 3.77
C TYR A 103 14.20 -4.45 3.20
N TYR A 104 14.23 -3.64 2.15
CA TYR A 104 13.08 -3.37 1.29
C TYR A 104 13.37 -3.85 -0.12
N ALA A 105 12.47 -4.67 -0.65
CA ALA A 105 12.58 -5.14 -2.01
C ALA A 105 12.41 -4.02 -3.03
N ARG A 106 13.10 -4.17 -4.16
CA ARG A 106 12.91 -3.33 -5.33
C ARG A 106 11.54 -3.56 -5.96
N ALA A 107 10.89 -2.48 -6.34
CA ALA A 107 9.59 -2.52 -6.98
C ALA A 107 9.56 -1.67 -8.26
N THR A 108 9.82 -2.31 -9.40
CA THR A 108 9.56 -1.69 -10.71
C THR A 108 8.21 -2.12 -11.22
N SER A 109 7.18 -1.32 -10.95
CA SER A 109 5.80 -1.59 -11.38
C SER A 109 5.74 -2.12 -12.82
N PRO A 110 5.12 -3.29 -13.06
CA PRO A 110 4.33 -4.10 -12.13
C PRO A 110 5.13 -5.14 -11.32
N LEU A 111 6.44 -5.26 -11.54
CA LEU A 111 7.29 -6.30 -10.97
C LEU A 111 7.75 -5.97 -9.55
N LEU A 112 7.69 -6.99 -8.70
CA LEU A 112 8.30 -6.99 -7.38
C LEU A 112 9.49 -7.95 -7.42
N GLU A 113 10.70 -7.39 -7.46
CA GLU A 113 11.95 -8.14 -7.64
C GLU A 113 12.64 -8.28 -6.29
N VAL A 114 12.46 -9.44 -5.66
CA VAL A 114 12.92 -9.71 -4.29
C VAL A 114 14.01 -10.77 -4.31
N PHE A 115 15.12 -10.47 -3.62
CA PHE A 115 16.01 -11.55 -3.18
C PHE A 115 15.27 -12.49 -2.23
N LYS A 116 15.73 -13.74 -2.13
CA LYS A 116 15.10 -14.76 -1.31
C LYS A 116 16.05 -15.21 -0.20
N ASP A 117 16.99 -16.11 -0.48
CA ASP A 117 17.85 -16.66 0.56
C ASP A 117 19.06 -15.75 0.77
N TYR A 118 19.47 -15.55 2.02
CA TYR A 118 20.59 -14.68 2.34
C TYR A 118 21.47 -15.19 3.50
N VAL A 119 22.68 -14.65 3.54
CA VAL A 119 23.67 -14.80 4.60
C VAL A 119 24.23 -13.42 4.94
N VAL A 120 24.44 -13.13 6.22
CA VAL A 120 25.08 -11.89 6.65
C VAL A 120 26.39 -12.21 7.36
N TYR A 121 27.46 -11.53 6.94
CA TYR A 121 28.76 -11.54 7.60
C TYR A 121 29.05 -10.16 8.20
N VAL A 122 29.76 -10.16 9.31
CA VAL A 122 30.12 -8.94 10.05
C VAL A 122 31.63 -8.92 10.21
N ASN A 123 32.25 -7.75 10.05
CA ASN A 123 33.70 -7.53 10.21
C ASN A 123 34.62 -8.46 9.38
N GLY A 124 34.09 -9.10 8.34
CA GLY A 124 34.85 -10.06 7.51
C GLY A 124 35.07 -11.41 8.17
N GLU A 125 34.34 -11.72 9.23
CA GLU A 125 34.38 -13.04 9.89
C GLU A 125 33.95 -14.15 8.91
N PRO A 126 34.58 -15.33 8.96
CA PRO A 126 34.26 -16.45 8.06
C PRO A 126 32.91 -17.09 8.38
N GLU A 127 32.46 -17.01 9.64
CA GLU A 127 31.17 -17.53 10.07
C GLU A 127 30.08 -16.46 9.90
N PRO A 128 28.92 -16.80 9.30
CA PRO A 128 27.85 -15.84 9.14
C PRO A 128 27.20 -15.50 10.49
N ALA A 129 26.92 -14.22 10.70
CA ALA A 129 26.16 -13.74 11.85
C ALA A 129 24.69 -14.19 11.82
N VAL A 130 24.12 -14.36 10.63
CA VAL A 130 22.77 -14.90 10.44
C VAL A 130 22.59 -15.47 9.02
N ARG A 131 21.69 -16.45 8.89
CA ARG A 131 21.14 -16.95 7.62
C ARG A 131 19.63 -16.82 7.64
N GLY A 132 19.00 -16.56 6.51
CA GLY A 132 17.54 -16.49 6.45
C GLY A 132 16.97 -16.47 5.04
N THR A 133 15.65 -16.27 4.99
CA THR A 133 14.88 -16.15 3.75
C THR A 133 13.98 -14.93 3.85
N LEU A 134 13.96 -14.12 2.80
CA LEU A 134 13.07 -12.98 2.60
C LEU A 134 11.77 -13.44 1.93
N GLU A 135 10.67 -12.81 2.31
CA GLU A 135 9.34 -13.07 1.77
C GLU A 135 9.14 -12.32 0.44
N HIS A 136 8.34 -12.89 -0.46
CA HIS A 136 7.95 -12.22 -1.71
C HIS A 136 6.87 -11.16 -1.45
N ARG A 137 7.24 -10.08 -0.74
CA ARG A 137 6.34 -8.99 -0.38
C ARG A 137 7.03 -7.63 -0.40
N ARG A 138 6.20 -6.59 -0.43
CA ARG A 138 6.61 -5.19 -0.23
C ARG A 138 6.82 -4.88 1.26
N GLY A 139 7.44 -3.73 1.49
CA GLY A 139 7.66 -3.19 2.82
C GLY A 139 8.83 -3.82 3.58
N PRO A 140 9.02 -3.39 4.83
CA PRO A 140 10.21 -3.71 5.60
C PRO A 140 10.27 -5.20 5.95
N GLN A 141 11.45 -5.79 5.76
CA GLN A 141 11.76 -7.16 6.16
C GLN A 141 12.96 -7.16 7.10
N ARG A 142 12.78 -7.75 8.28
CA ARG A 142 13.80 -7.74 9.33
C ARG A 142 14.88 -8.77 9.05
N ILE A 143 16.14 -8.34 9.17
CA ILE A 143 17.30 -9.21 9.23
C ILE A 143 18.00 -8.92 10.55
N THR A 144 17.86 -9.84 11.51
CA THR A 144 18.33 -9.62 12.88
C THR A 144 19.69 -10.28 13.09
N ILE A 145 20.65 -9.51 13.58
CA ILE A 145 22.01 -10.01 13.89
C ILE A 145 22.27 -9.90 15.41
N PRO A 146 23.27 -10.61 15.96
CA PRO A 146 23.75 -10.35 17.31
C PRO A 146 24.22 -8.89 17.43
N LYS A 147 23.74 -8.17 18.46
CA LYS A 147 24.14 -6.77 18.70
C LYS A 147 25.63 -6.72 19.01
N GLN A 148 26.38 -5.96 18.22
CA GLN A 148 27.83 -5.83 18.37
C GLN A 148 28.36 -4.58 17.62
N PRO A 149 29.58 -4.13 17.94
CA PRO A 149 30.26 -3.12 17.16
C PRO A 149 30.71 -3.71 15.82
N VAL A 150 30.31 -3.08 14.72
CA VAL A 150 30.67 -3.48 13.36
C VAL A 150 31.32 -2.32 12.62
N ARG A 151 32.39 -2.63 11.88
CA ARG A 151 32.99 -1.75 10.87
C ARG A 151 32.51 -2.13 9.48
N ARG A 152 32.13 -3.39 9.26
CA ARG A 152 31.64 -3.88 7.97
C ARG A 152 30.48 -4.85 8.17
N VAL A 153 29.47 -4.72 7.32
CA VAL A 153 28.39 -5.71 7.16
C VAL A 153 28.34 -6.09 5.69
N ARG A 154 28.41 -7.39 5.41
CA ARG A 154 28.19 -7.96 4.08
C ARG A 154 26.91 -8.78 4.10
N ILE A 155 25.98 -8.47 3.21
CA ILE A 155 24.84 -9.34 2.89
C ILE A 155 25.17 -10.05 1.59
N GLU A 156 25.18 -11.38 1.60
CA GLU A 156 25.20 -12.21 0.40
C GLU A 156 23.79 -12.74 0.16
N PHE A 157 23.20 -12.33 -0.97
CA PHE A 157 21.94 -12.84 -1.47
C PHE A 157 22.22 -14.05 -2.38
N LEU A 158 21.77 -15.22 -1.96
CA LEU A 158 22.08 -16.51 -2.57
C LEU A 158 21.10 -16.91 -3.69
N SER A 159 19.91 -16.30 -3.69
CA SER A 159 18.83 -16.60 -4.63
C SER A 159 17.81 -15.46 -4.69
N SER A 160 16.90 -15.51 -5.66
CA SER A 160 15.74 -14.61 -5.77
C SER A 160 14.43 -15.36 -5.92
N HIS A 161 13.32 -14.67 -5.68
CA HIS A 161 11.99 -15.22 -6.00
C HIS A 161 11.77 -15.31 -7.52
N PRO A 162 10.89 -16.21 -7.99
CA PRO A 162 10.63 -16.39 -9.42
C PRO A 162 10.19 -15.10 -10.12
N GLY A 163 10.73 -14.86 -11.31
CA GLY A 163 10.41 -13.68 -12.12
C GLY A 163 11.23 -12.43 -11.81
N ALA A 164 12.11 -12.46 -10.79
CA ALA A 164 13.11 -11.41 -10.60
C ALA A 164 14.22 -11.56 -11.65
N LEU A 165 14.38 -10.54 -12.50
CA LEU A 165 15.39 -10.44 -13.54
C LEU A 165 16.64 -9.70 -13.04
N ASN A 166 16.41 -8.65 -12.25
CA ASN A 166 17.42 -7.80 -11.63
C ASN A 166 16.99 -7.49 -10.18
N PRO A 167 16.96 -8.51 -9.29
CA PRO A 167 16.65 -8.29 -7.88
C PRO A 167 17.61 -7.26 -7.27
N GLY A 168 17.11 -6.59 -6.25
CA GLY A 168 17.76 -5.42 -5.72
C GLY A 168 17.20 -5.04 -4.36
N ALA A 169 17.51 -3.84 -3.94
CA ALA A 169 16.94 -3.26 -2.75
C ALA A 169 16.52 -1.82 -3.03
N ALA A 170 15.32 -1.46 -2.60
CA ALA A 170 14.91 -0.07 -2.53
C ALA A 170 15.57 0.61 -1.32
N GLU A 171 15.79 -0.12 -0.23
CA GLU A 171 16.53 0.37 0.94
C GLU A 171 17.09 -0.82 1.74
N ILE A 172 18.28 -0.65 2.30
CA ILE A 172 18.93 -1.52 3.28
C ILE A 172 19.36 -0.65 4.46
N ALA A 173 18.47 -0.52 5.43
CA ALA A 173 18.71 0.29 6.63
C ALA A 173 19.42 -0.53 7.73
N ALA A 174 20.26 0.12 8.53
CA ALA A 174 20.96 -0.49 9.65
C ALA A 174 20.64 0.23 10.97
N TYR A 175 20.24 -0.50 12.01
CA TYR A 175 19.80 0.06 13.28
C TYR A 175 20.60 -0.50 14.46
N SER A 176 20.89 0.35 15.45
CA SER A 176 21.64 0.02 16.67
C SER A 176 20.84 -0.78 17.71
N ALA A 177 19.54 -0.90 17.49
CA ALA A 177 18.61 -1.70 18.28
C ALA A 177 17.65 -2.44 17.35
N ARG A 178 17.04 -3.51 17.87
CA ARG A 178 15.92 -4.16 17.18
C ARG A 178 14.72 -3.22 17.24
N LEU A 179 14.12 -2.95 16.09
CA LEU A 179 12.87 -2.20 16.01
C LEU A 179 11.72 -3.05 16.55
N SER A 180 10.88 -2.43 17.37
CA SER A 180 9.57 -2.96 17.77
C SER A 180 8.65 -3.13 16.57
N ASP A 181 7.53 -3.84 16.75
CA ASP A 181 6.49 -3.93 15.72
C ASP A 181 5.90 -2.56 15.38
N ALA A 182 5.64 -1.71 16.37
CA ALA A 182 5.13 -0.37 16.14
C ALA A 182 6.12 0.51 15.34
N GLU A 183 7.42 0.40 15.60
CA GLU A 183 8.43 1.14 14.83
C GLU A 183 8.56 0.60 13.40
N LEU A 184 8.48 -0.72 13.19
CA LEU A 184 8.50 -1.31 11.85
C LEU A 184 7.22 -0.98 11.06
N ASP A 185 6.07 -0.95 11.73
CA ASP A 185 4.79 -0.54 11.12
C ASP A 185 4.85 0.93 10.69
N ALA A 186 5.47 1.80 11.49
CA ALA A 186 5.69 3.19 11.12
C ALA A 186 6.65 3.37 9.93
N LEU A 187 7.51 2.39 9.66
CA LEU A 187 8.39 2.32 8.50
C LEU A 187 7.75 1.60 7.29
N SER A 188 6.58 1.00 7.47
CA SER A 188 5.92 0.30 6.37
C SER A 188 5.54 1.30 5.28
N ILE A 189 5.69 0.88 4.02
CA ILE A 189 5.18 1.64 2.87
C ILE A 189 3.70 1.88 3.13
N PRO A 190 3.28 3.13 3.41
CA PRO A 190 1.88 3.37 3.65
C PRO A 190 1.14 3.00 2.34
N PRO A 191 0.00 2.32 2.41
CA PRO A 191 -0.76 1.95 1.20
C PRO A 191 -1.17 3.19 0.39
N ASP A 192 -1.17 4.37 1.01
CA ASP A 192 -1.28 5.68 0.35
C ASP A 192 -0.07 6.53 0.76
N GLU A 193 0.76 6.97 -0.17
CA GLU A 193 1.91 7.86 0.13
C GLU A 193 1.43 9.19 0.76
N ARG A 194 1.58 9.33 2.09
CA ARG A 194 1.24 10.57 2.83
C ARG A 194 2.49 11.41 3.11
N THR A 195 3.08 12.01 2.08
CA THR A 195 4.12 13.03 2.25
C THR A 195 3.58 14.24 3.03
N LEU A 196 4.47 15.06 3.59
CA LEU A 196 4.05 16.33 4.22
C LEU A 196 3.32 17.23 3.21
N GLU A 197 3.76 17.20 1.95
CA GLU A 197 3.15 17.89 0.83
C GLU A 197 1.76 17.34 0.52
N SER A 198 1.54 16.02 0.54
CA SER A 198 0.22 15.43 0.27
C SER A 198 -0.75 15.63 1.44
N ILE A 199 -0.25 15.65 2.68
CA ILE A 199 -1.03 16.06 3.86
C ILE A 199 -1.44 17.53 3.73
N ALA A 200 -0.51 18.42 3.39
CA ALA A 200 -0.82 19.83 3.16
C ALA A 200 -1.83 20.00 2.03
N LEU A 201 -1.66 19.29 0.91
CA LEU A 201 -2.57 19.33 -0.23
C LEU A 201 -3.99 18.88 0.17
N ARG A 202 -4.11 17.78 0.94
CA ARG A 202 -5.38 17.30 1.47
C ARG A 202 -6.04 18.32 2.39
N GLN A 203 -5.28 18.96 3.27
CA GLN A 203 -5.81 20.01 4.16
C GLN A 203 -6.34 21.19 3.37
N ARG A 204 -5.63 21.62 2.33
CA ARG A 204 -6.06 22.73 1.45
C ARG A 204 -7.34 22.36 0.67
N LEU A 205 -7.44 21.12 0.17
CA LEU A 205 -8.65 20.60 -0.46
C LEU A 205 -9.84 20.59 0.51
N ASN A 206 -9.65 20.07 1.72
CA ASN A 206 -10.69 20.00 2.74
C ASN A 206 -11.17 21.39 3.19
N LYS A 207 -10.27 22.39 3.19
CA LYS A 207 -10.59 23.80 3.46
C LYS A 207 -11.23 24.54 2.27
N GLY A 208 -11.31 23.91 1.09
CA GLY A 208 -11.85 24.51 -0.12
C GLY A 208 -10.92 25.56 -0.76
N GLU A 209 -9.63 25.56 -0.43
CA GLU A 209 -8.67 26.56 -0.90
C GLU A 209 -8.37 26.47 -2.41
N PHE A 210 -8.76 25.37 -3.07
CA PHE A 210 -8.64 25.23 -4.53
C PHE A 210 -9.81 25.83 -5.30
N GLY A 211 -10.82 26.40 -4.61
CA GLY A 211 -12.03 26.92 -5.24
C GLY A 211 -13.03 25.84 -5.64
N PHE A 212 -12.72 24.57 -5.37
CA PHE A 212 -13.64 23.44 -5.46
C PHE A 212 -13.41 22.50 -4.27
N ARG A 213 -14.43 21.71 -3.98
CA ARG A 213 -14.37 20.61 -3.00
C ARG A 213 -15.03 19.36 -3.56
N ASP A 214 -16.11 19.55 -4.29
CA ASP A 214 -16.84 18.49 -4.94
C ASP A 214 -16.14 18.06 -6.23
N ILE A 215 -15.95 16.74 -6.38
CA ILE A 215 -15.27 16.11 -7.51
C ILE A 215 -16.29 15.24 -8.24
N LEU A 216 -16.44 15.46 -9.54
CA LEU A 216 -17.23 14.59 -10.39
C LEU A 216 -16.46 13.28 -10.64
N LEU A 217 -17.07 12.15 -10.33
CA LEU A 217 -16.50 10.82 -10.52
C LEU A 217 -17.38 9.97 -11.43
N VAL A 218 -16.71 9.19 -12.29
CA VAL A 218 -17.29 8.01 -12.94
C VAL A 218 -16.85 6.78 -12.15
N ARG A 219 -17.80 6.10 -11.52
CA ARG A 219 -17.55 4.78 -10.93
C ARG A 219 -17.97 3.72 -11.93
N ARG A 220 -17.08 2.78 -12.22
CA ARG A 220 -17.36 1.62 -13.07
C ARG A 220 -16.52 0.42 -12.65
N GLN A 221 -16.87 -0.75 -13.15
CA GLN A 221 -15.99 -1.91 -13.06
C GLN A 221 -14.66 -1.63 -13.80
N PRO A 222 -13.51 -2.09 -13.29
CA PRO A 222 -12.23 -1.94 -13.98
C PRO A 222 -12.29 -2.45 -15.42
N LEU A 223 -11.74 -1.67 -16.35
CA LEU A 223 -11.59 -2.11 -17.73
C LEU A 223 -10.44 -3.12 -17.80
N ASP A 224 -10.77 -4.37 -18.10
CA ASP A 224 -9.82 -5.46 -18.28
C ASP A 224 -9.37 -5.47 -19.75
N ILE A 225 -8.45 -4.56 -20.09
CA ILE A 225 -8.03 -4.32 -21.48
C ILE A 225 -6.84 -5.22 -21.83
N SER A 226 -6.98 -6.03 -22.89
CA SER A 226 -5.89 -6.88 -23.36
C SER A 226 -4.80 -6.11 -24.13
N HIS A 227 -5.13 -4.91 -24.66
CA HIS A 227 -4.23 -4.07 -25.44
C HIS A 227 -4.62 -2.57 -25.36
N VAL A 228 -3.68 -1.67 -25.64
CA VAL A 228 -3.91 -0.21 -25.54
C VAL A 228 -4.90 0.37 -26.56
N TYR A 229 -5.29 -0.42 -27.58
CA TYR A 229 -6.22 0.02 -28.63
C TYR A 229 -7.61 -0.60 -28.55
N VAL A 230 -7.89 -1.44 -27.55
CA VAL A 230 -9.16 -2.19 -27.46
C VAL A 230 -10.10 -1.70 -26.35
N TYR A 231 -9.75 -0.61 -25.66
CA TYR A 231 -10.53 -0.06 -24.53
C TYR A 231 -11.96 0.39 -24.88
N HIS A 232 -12.27 0.59 -26.16
CA HIS A 232 -13.62 0.95 -26.63
C HIS A 232 -14.48 -0.27 -26.97
N VAL A 233 -13.88 -1.44 -27.17
CA VAL A 233 -14.59 -2.68 -27.56
C VAL A 233 -14.59 -3.74 -26.46
N GLU A 234 -13.55 -3.82 -25.63
CA GLU A 234 -13.39 -4.84 -24.58
C GLU A 234 -13.89 -4.40 -23.21
N GLY A 235 -14.23 -5.39 -22.38
CA GLY A 235 -14.41 -5.18 -20.95
C GLY A 235 -15.74 -4.55 -20.55
N TYR A 236 -16.78 -4.64 -21.39
CA TYR A 236 -18.11 -4.19 -21.01
C TYR A 236 -18.60 -4.97 -19.77
N ARG A 237 -18.79 -4.25 -18.67
CA ARG A 237 -19.37 -4.79 -17.44
C ARG A 237 -20.36 -3.75 -16.90
N PRO A 238 -21.67 -4.06 -16.89
CA PRO A 238 -22.69 -3.10 -16.52
C PRO A 238 -22.57 -2.69 -15.05
N GLY A 239 -23.08 -1.50 -14.74
CA GLY A 239 -23.16 -0.94 -13.40
C GLY A 239 -22.19 0.20 -13.14
N GLY A 240 -22.32 0.77 -11.94
CA GLY A 240 -21.67 2.02 -11.58
C GLY A 240 -22.53 3.21 -11.97
N GLY A 241 -21.90 4.32 -12.32
CA GLY A 241 -22.63 5.56 -12.59
C GLY A 241 -21.80 6.82 -12.38
N LEU A 242 -22.52 7.92 -12.33
CA LEU A 242 -22.01 9.27 -12.17
C LEU A 242 -22.24 9.71 -10.73
N TYR A 243 -21.18 10.21 -10.07
CA TYR A 243 -21.22 10.56 -8.66
C TYR A 243 -20.55 11.91 -8.41
N VAL A 244 -21.03 12.61 -7.39
CA VAL A 244 -20.26 13.68 -6.74
C VAL A 244 -19.59 13.09 -5.52
N PHE A 245 -18.28 13.24 -5.44
CA PHE A 245 -17.50 12.93 -4.26
C PHE A 245 -17.08 14.21 -3.55
N THR A 246 -17.37 14.26 -2.26
CA THR A 246 -17.02 15.37 -1.39
C THR A 246 -16.06 14.85 -0.32
N PRO A 247 -14.75 15.17 -0.38
CA PRO A 247 -13.76 14.68 0.58
C PRO A 247 -13.96 15.31 1.97
N ASP A 248 -13.56 14.56 3.00
CA ASP A 248 -13.44 15.01 4.39
C ASP A 248 -12.29 14.27 5.11
N GLU A 249 -12.20 14.42 6.45
CA GLU A 249 -11.17 13.76 7.26
C GLU A 249 -11.34 12.24 7.39
N GLU A 250 -12.57 11.74 7.26
CA GLU A 250 -12.96 10.33 7.46
C GLU A 250 -12.97 9.52 6.15
N GLY A 251 -12.80 10.18 5.00
CA GLY A 251 -12.72 9.54 3.68
C GLY A 251 -13.71 10.08 2.66
N GLY A 252 -14.60 11.00 3.05
CA GLY A 252 -15.53 11.70 2.18
C GLY A 252 -16.88 11.02 2.00
N GLN A 253 -17.77 11.73 1.31
CA GLN A 253 -19.13 11.31 1.00
C GLN A 253 -19.31 11.18 -0.50
N LEU A 254 -20.05 10.15 -0.91
CA LEU A 254 -20.35 9.89 -2.32
C LEU A 254 -21.86 10.03 -2.56
N LYS A 255 -22.25 10.97 -3.41
CA LYS A 255 -23.64 11.18 -3.84
C LYS A 255 -23.81 10.69 -5.27
N CYS A 256 -24.72 9.75 -5.49
CA CYS A 256 -25.09 9.31 -6.84
C CYS A 256 -25.89 10.40 -7.55
N LEU A 257 -25.46 10.81 -8.75
CA LEU A 257 -26.22 11.68 -9.65
C LEU A 257 -27.00 10.86 -10.68
N PHE A 258 -26.38 9.81 -11.21
CA PHE A 258 -26.95 8.95 -12.23
C PHE A 258 -26.47 7.52 -12.04
N ASP A 259 -27.40 6.58 -11.88
CA ASP A 259 -27.12 5.15 -11.84
C ASP A 259 -27.14 4.60 -13.27
N ALA A 260 -26.02 4.01 -13.70
CA ALA A 260 -25.91 3.45 -15.04
C ALA A 260 -26.74 2.17 -15.21
N GLY A 261 -27.14 1.50 -14.13
CA GLY A 261 -27.95 0.29 -14.13
C GLY A 261 -27.34 -0.80 -14.98
N GLN A 262 -28.04 -1.17 -16.07
CA GLN A 262 -27.55 -2.17 -17.02
C GLN A 262 -26.59 -1.60 -18.08
N GLY A 263 -26.18 -0.34 -17.97
CA GLY A 263 -25.19 0.32 -18.83
C GLY A 263 -23.86 0.58 -18.13
N MET A 264 -22.91 1.20 -18.84
CA MET A 264 -21.59 1.57 -18.33
C MET A 264 -21.17 2.93 -18.89
N ILE A 265 -20.74 3.84 -18.02
CA ILE A 265 -20.21 5.15 -18.44
C ILE A 265 -18.74 4.98 -18.88
N THR A 266 -18.43 5.33 -20.12
CA THR A 266 -17.08 5.18 -20.70
C THR A 266 -16.24 6.45 -20.58
N THR A 267 -16.87 7.61 -20.71
CA THR A 267 -16.26 8.94 -20.55
C THR A 267 -17.28 9.91 -19.96
N ALA A 268 -16.80 10.95 -19.28
CA ALA A 268 -17.62 12.06 -18.82
C ALA A 268 -16.78 13.34 -18.79
N ASP A 269 -17.38 14.45 -19.22
CA ASP A 269 -16.81 15.79 -19.23
C ASP A 269 -17.75 16.75 -18.50
N LEU A 270 -17.18 17.67 -17.72
CA LEU A 270 -17.90 18.71 -16.99
C LEU A 270 -17.75 20.04 -17.74
N SER A 271 -18.84 20.79 -17.87
CA SER A 271 -18.79 22.14 -18.43
C SER A 271 -17.91 23.06 -17.58
N TYR A 272 -17.34 24.10 -18.19
CA TYR A 272 -16.43 25.03 -17.50
C TYR A 272 -17.04 25.68 -16.24
N ASP A 273 -18.35 25.95 -16.28
CA ASP A 273 -19.11 26.54 -15.17
C ASP A 273 -19.68 25.50 -14.19
N GLY A 274 -19.42 24.21 -14.44
CA GLY A 274 -19.88 23.11 -13.59
C GLY A 274 -21.38 22.84 -13.62
N SER A 275 -22.13 23.40 -14.58
CA SER A 275 -23.60 23.27 -14.65
C SER A 275 -24.10 22.10 -15.50
N GLU A 276 -23.28 21.60 -16.44
CA GLU A 276 -23.64 20.51 -17.34
C GLU A 276 -22.57 19.43 -17.36
N ILE A 277 -23.01 18.18 -17.48
CA ILE A 277 -22.15 17.01 -17.65
C ILE A 277 -22.54 16.32 -18.94
N VAL A 278 -21.57 16.07 -19.81
CA VAL A 278 -21.75 15.23 -20.99
C VAL A 278 -21.05 13.92 -20.76
N PHE A 279 -21.73 12.80 -20.96
CA PHE A 279 -21.13 11.49 -20.78
C PHE A 279 -21.57 10.49 -21.85
N ALA A 280 -20.70 9.54 -22.15
CA ALA A 280 -20.99 8.44 -23.06
C ALA A 280 -21.49 7.23 -22.25
N LEU A 281 -22.67 6.71 -22.61
CA LEU A 281 -23.28 5.55 -21.96
C LEU A 281 -23.30 4.37 -22.93
N ARG A 282 -22.49 3.36 -22.65
CA ARG A 282 -22.53 2.09 -23.38
C ARG A 282 -23.63 1.21 -22.81
N ARG A 283 -24.47 0.64 -23.67
CA ARG A 283 -25.49 -0.35 -23.33
C ARG A 283 -25.27 -1.58 -24.21
N GLY A 284 -24.72 -2.64 -23.63
CA GLY A 284 -24.32 -3.84 -24.37
C GLY A 284 -22.94 -3.76 -25.01
N GLY A 285 -22.53 -4.88 -25.62
CA GLY A 285 -21.18 -5.09 -26.14
C GLY A 285 -20.53 -6.35 -25.59
N HIS A 286 -19.41 -6.75 -26.18
CA HIS A 286 -18.75 -7.98 -25.80
C HIS A 286 -18.04 -7.88 -24.43
N VAL A 287 -18.25 -8.89 -23.58
CA VAL A 287 -17.48 -9.07 -22.33
C VAL A 287 -16.01 -9.43 -22.63
N ALA A 288 -15.74 -10.03 -23.79
CA ALA A 288 -14.41 -10.33 -24.34
C ALA A 288 -14.40 -10.14 -25.87
N SER A 289 -13.35 -9.53 -26.42
CA SER A 289 -13.26 -9.17 -27.86
C SER A 289 -12.91 -10.34 -28.78
N ASN A 290 -13.39 -10.22 -30.01
CA ASN A 290 -12.78 -10.84 -31.18
C ASN A 290 -11.82 -9.81 -31.82
N PRO A 291 -10.49 -10.01 -31.79
CA PRO A 291 -9.49 -9.05 -32.29
C PRO A 291 -9.55 -8.80 -33.81
N MET A 292 -10.48 -9.42 -34.54
CA MET A 292 -10.73 -9.14 -35.96
C MET A 292 -11.94 -8.19 -36.19
N ALA A 293 -12.72 -7.88 -35.16
CA ALA A 293 -13.96 -7.09 -35.26
C ALA A 293 -13.76 -5.59 -34.94
N HIS A 294 -12.57 -5.05 -35.21
CA HIS A 294 -12.15 -3.67 -34.89
C HIS A 294 -13.05 -2.54 -35.45
N ILE A 295 -14.06 -2.86 -36.27
CA ILE A 295 -14.91 -1.89 -36.98
C ILE A 295 -16.40 -2.09 -36.65
N GLU A 296 -16.80 -3.20 -36.02
CA GLU A 296 -18.21 -3.62 -35.95
C GLU A 296 -18.95 -3.15 -34.69
N ASP A 297 -18.23 -2.67 -33.66
CA ASP A 297 -18.80 -2.44 -32.32
C ASP A 297 -19.02 -0.96 -31.94
N ILE A 298 -19.01 -0.04 -32.92
CA ILE A 298 -19.79 1.19 -32.75
C ILE A 298 -21.24 0.75 -32.89
N SER A 299 -21.93 0.56 -31.77
CA SER A 299 -23.36 0.30 -31.76
C SER A 299 -24.08 1.25 -32.74
N ARG A 300 -24.74 0.65 -33.72
CA ARG A 300 -25.66 1.30 -34.66
C ARG A 300 -26.99 0.54 -34.62
N TYR A 301 -27.56 0.36 -33.43
CA TYR A 301 -28.95 -0.09 -33.36
C TYR A 301 -29.87 1.00 -33.89
N ASP A 302 -30.91 0.61 -34.64
CA ASP A 302 -31.83 1.54 -35.31
C ASP A 302 -32.61 2.44 -34.33
N ASP A 303 -32.63 2.11 -33.03
CA ASP A 303 -33.26 2.88 -31.96
C ASP A 303 -32.30 3.80 -31.18
N GLU A 304 -30.98 3.69 -31.40
CA GLU A 304 -29.97 4.55 -30.76
C GLU A 304 -29.68 5.76 -31.64
N THR A 305 -30.40 6.86 -31.40
CA THR A 305 -30.19 8.12 -32.14
C THR A 305 -28.87 8.82 -31.79
N TRP A 306 -28.36 8.68 -30.56
CA TRP A 306 -27.08 9.25 -30.10
C TRP A 306 -26.49 8.49 -28.89
N ASN A 307 -25.18 8.26 -28.87
CA ASN A 307 -24.44 7.59 -27.76
C ASN A 307 -24.07 8.53 -26.59
N TYR A 308 -24.33 9.83 -26.73
CA TYR A 308 -24.03 10.85 -25.73
C TYR A 308 -25.28 11.23 -24.96
N GLN A 309 -25.14 11.31 -23.64
CA GLN A 309 -26.17 11.76 -22.73
C GLN A 309 -25.72 13.10 -22.12
N ILE A 310 -26.62 14.08 -22.04
CA ILE A 310 -26.38 15.36 -21.38
C ILE A 310 -27.17 15.37 -20.08
N PHE A 311 -26.47 15.59 -18.97
CA PHE A 311 -27.05 15.78 -17.65
C PHE A 311 -26.87 17.23 -17.21
N ARG A 312 -27.91 17.81 -16.63
CA ARG A 312 -27.87 19.17 -16.08
C ARG A 312 -27.94 19.07 -14.57
N ILE A 313 -27.01 19.75 -13.89
CA ILE A 313 -26.86 19.73 -12.43
C ILE A 313 -27.77 20.77 -11.79
#